data_AF-A0A5R2N4G4-F1
#
_entry.id   AF-A0A5R2N4G4-F1
#
_cell.length_a   1.000
_cell.length_b   1.000
_cell.length_c   1.000
_cell.angle_alpha   90.00
_cell.angle_beta   90.00
_cell.angle_gamma   90.00
#
_symmetry.space_group_name_H-M   'P 1'
#
loop_
_entity.id
_entity.type
_entity.pdbx_description
1 polymer ?
#
loop_
_entity_poly.entity_id
_entity_poly.type
_entity_poly.pdbx_seq_one_letter_code
_entity_poly.pdbx_strand_id
1 'polypeptide(L)' 'GQAGGGLVSIILSGKFDIKSLKIDPSLFKEDEVEILEDLILAAHNDAKAKVEQIMQEKTKALTAGLPIPPGMKLPF' A
#
# COMPACT_ATOMS: atom_id res chain seq x y z
N GLY A 1 4.54 -2.41 0.69
CA GLY A 1 4.25 -2.77 2.08
C GLY A 1 5.16 -3.88 2.54
N GLN A 2 5.30 -4.04 3.84
CA GLN A 2 6.12 -5.08 4.46
C GLN A 2 5.43 -5.64 5.70
N ALA A 3 5.71 -6.90 6.02
CA ALA A 3 5.28 -7.54 7.26
C ALA A 3 6.38 -8.48 7.78
N GLY A 4 6.28 -8.87 9.05
CA GLY A 4 7.21 -9.83 9.67
C GLY A 4 8.66 -9.36 9.69
N GLY A 5 8.91 -8.06 9.88
CA GLY A 5 10.27 -7.51 9.84
C GLY A 5 10.92 -7.50 8.44
N GLY A 6 10.13 -7.62 7.38
CA GLY A 6 10.61 -7.64 6.00
C GLY A 6 10.61 -9.03 5.36
N LEU A 7 10.19 -10.06 6.09
CA LEU A 7 10.05 -11.43 5.55
C LEU A 7 9.05 -11.50 4.41
N VAL A 8 8.03 -10.63 4.39
CA VAL A 8 7.15 -10.44 3.23
C VAL A 8 7.19 -8.99 2.79
N SER A 9 7.38 -8.76 1.50
CA SER A 9 7.34 -7.43 0.89
C SER A 9 6.49 -7.42 -0.39
N ILE A 10 5.63 -6.41 -0.50
CA ILE A 10 4.73 -6.20 -1.65
C ILE A 10 4.95 -4.81 -2.24
N ILE A 11 4.99 -4.71 -3.56
CA ILE A 11 4.92 -3.44 -4.30
C ILE A 11 3.52 -3.33 -4.92
N LEU A 12 2.80 -2.26 -4.57
CA LEU A 12 1.54 -1.90 -5.20
C LEU A 12 1.73 -0.71 -6.14
N SER A 13 0.98 -0.69 -7.24
CA SER A 13 0.79 0.52 -8.03
C SER A 13 -0.27 1.44 -7.43
N GLY A 14 -0.36 2.67 -7.94
CA GLY A 14 -1.41 3.62 -7.57
C GLY A 14 -2.85 3.17 -7.92
N LYS A 15 -3.00 2.08 -8.69
CA LYS A 15 -4.29 1.43 -8.98
C LYS A 15 -4.55 0.21 -8.09
N PHE A 16 -3.73 0.01 -7.05
CA PHE A 16 -3.75 -1.15 -6.16
C PHE A 16 -3.36 -2.50 -6.81
N ASP A 17 -2.92 -2.53 -8.07
CA ASP A 17 -2.32 -3.74 -8.65
C ASP A 17 -1.02 -4.12 -7.91
N ILE A 18 -0.86 -5.40 -7.59
CA ILE A 18 0.43 -5.96 -7.15
C ILE A 18 1.39 -6.00 -8.35
N LYS A 19 2.55 -5.36 -8.20
CA LYS A 19 3.64 -5.38 -9.19
C LYS A 19 4.78 -6.30 -8.79
N SER A 20 4.94 -6.59 -7.51
CA SER A 20 5.93 -7.54 -7.00
C SER A 20 5.51 -8.07 -5.63
N LEU A 21 5.81 -9.34 -5.38
CA LEU A 21 5.73 -10.01 -4.09
C LEU A 21 7.06 -10.73 -3.85
N LYS A 22 7.68 -10.48 -2.70
CA LYS A 22 8.87 -11.19 -2.22
C LYS A 22 8.54 -11.81 -0.87
N ILE A 23 8.91 -13.07 -0.73
CA ILE A 23 8.72 -13.87 0.48
C ILE A 23 10.09 -14.45 0.83
N ASP A 24 10.50 -14.33 2.09
CA ASP A 24 11.72 -14.93 2.58
C ASP A 24 11.61 -16.46 2.52
N PRO A 25 12.62 -17.17 2.00
CA PRO A 25 12.61 -18.63 1.92
C PRO A 25 12.35 -19.35 3.24
N SER A 26 12.64 -18.71 4.39
CA SER A 26 12.42 -19.29 5.71
C SER A 26 10.96 -19.65 5.98
N LEU A 27 10.01 -19.02 5.28
CA LEU A 27 8.56 -19.19 5.47
C LEU A 27 7.95 -20.36 4.68
N PHE A 28 8.72 -21.06 3.85
CA PHE A 28 8.22 -22.23 3.10
C PHE A 28 8.34 -23.53 3.90
N LYS A 29 7.76 -23.55 5.10
CA LYS A 29 7.64 -24.76 5.91
C LYS A 29 6.16 -25.12 6.08
N GLU A 30 5.87 -26.42 6.12
CA GLU A 30 4.49 -26.91 6.21
C GLU A 30 3.77 -26.41 7.48
N ASP A 31 4.50 -26.22 8.57
CA ASP A 31 4.00 -25.71 9.84
C ASP A 31 3.88 -24.17 9.90
N GLU A 32 4.34 -23.45 8.86
CA GLU A 32 4.34 -21.97 8.81
C GLU A 32 3.32 -21.40 7.79
N VAL A 33 2.50 -22.23 7.15
CA VAL A 33 1.55 -21.79 6.10
C VAL A 33 0.60 -20.70 6.61
N GLU A 34 0.00 -20.87 7.79
CA GLU A 34 -0.92 -19.88 8.38
C GLU A 34 -0.19 -18.54 8.64
N ILE A 35 1.06 -18.60 9.11
CA ILE A 35 1.88 -17.40 9.35
C ILE A 35 2.18 -16.69 8.02
N LEU A 36 2.53 -17.45 6.98
CA LEU A 36 2.80 -16.89 5.66
C LEU A 36 1.58 -16.17 5.09
N GLU A 37 0.40 -16.76 5.20
CA GLU A 37 -0.87 -16.16 4.77
C GLU A 37 -1.14 -14.83 5.50
N ASP A 38 -1.02 -14.84 6.83
CA ASP A 38 -1.20 -13.64 7.66
C ASP A 38 -0.21 -12.53 7.31
N LEU A 39 1.05 -12.88 7.07
CA LEU A 39 2.08 -11.92 6.68
C LEU A 39 1.82 -11.31 5.29
N ILE A 40 1.30 -12.09 4.34
CA ILE A 40 0.89 -11.57 3.03
C ILE A 40 -0.25 -10.56 3.17
N LEU A 41 -1.28 -10.88 3.98
CA LEU A 41 -2.39 -9.97 4.27
C LEU A 41 -1.90 -8.67 4.91
N ALA A 42 -1.04 -8.78 5.92
CA ALA A 42 -0.47 -7.64 6.62
C ALA A 42 0.37 -6.76 5.67
N ALA A 43 1.24 -7.36 4.84
CA ALA A 43 2.08 -6.63 3.90
C ALA A 43 1.25 -5.92 2.80
N HIS A 44 0.14 -6.53 2.37
CA HIS A 44 -0.79 -5.92 1.43
C HIS A 44 -1.49 -4.70 2.04
N ASN A 45 -2.03 -4.83 3.25
CA ASN A 45 -2.71 -3.75 3.95
C ASN A 45 -1.77 -2.56 4.23
N ASP A 46 -0.53 -2.83 4.65
CA ASP A 46 0.51 -1.80 4.80
C ASP A 46 0.83 -1.12 3.45
N ALA A 47 0.90 -1.88 2.35
CA ALA A 47 1.11 -1.30 1.02
C ALA A 47 -0.06 -0.43 0.59
N LYS A 48 -1.30 -0.88 0.82
CA LYS A 48 -2.53 -0.17 0.48
C LYS A 48 -2.62 1.17 1.22
N ALA A 49 -2.40 1.16 2.53
CA ALA A 49 -2.41 2.38 3.35
C ALA A 49 -1.39 3.41 2.86
N LYS A 50 -0.18 2.96 2.47
CA LYS A 50 0.85 3.83 1.87
C LYS A 50 0.40 4.43 0.53
N VAL A 51 -0.25 3.64 -0.34
CA VAL A 51 -0.79 4.14 -1.61
C VAL A 51 -1.88 5.19 -1.37
N GLU A 52 -2.80 4.94 -0.44
CA GLU A 52 -3.86 5.90 -0.07
C GLU A 52 -3.28 7.22 0.46
N GLN A 53 -2.26 7.15 1.32
CA GLN A 53 -1.56 8.33 1.81
C GLN A 53 -0.91 9.12 0.67
N ILE A 54 -0.19 8.44 -0.23
CA ILE A 54 0.45 9.07 -1.40
C ILE A 54 -0.60 9.74 -2.29
N MET A 55 -1.75 9.09 -2.54
CA MET A 55 -2.82 9.68 -3.34
C MET A 55 -3.37 10.95 -2.69
N GLN A 56 -3.63 10.93 -1.37
CA GLN A 56 -4.10 12.11 -0.65
C GLN A 56 -3.07 13.26 -0.71
N GLU A 57 -1.78 12.97 -0.54
CA GLU A 57 -0.71 13.96 -0.64
C GLU A 57 -0.62 14.56 -2.04
N LYS A 58 -0.72 13.74 -3.10
CA LYS A 58 -0.71 14.22 -4.49
C LYS A 58 -1.93 15.07 -4.80
N THR A 59 -3.12 14.67 -4.36
CA THR A 59 -4.34 15.48 -4.53
C THR A 59 -4.19 16.83 -3.82
N LYS A 60 -3.76 16.84 -2.55
CA LYS A 60 -3.51 18.08 -1.80
C LYS A 60 -2.51 19.00 -2.52
N ALA A 61 -1.39 18.45 -2.99
CA ALA A 61 -0.37 19.20 -3.72
C ALA A 61 -0.91 19.81 -5.02
N LEU A 62 -1.72 19.07 -5.78
CA LEU A 62 -2.36 19.57 -6.99
C LEU A 62 -3.36 20.70 -6.68
N THR A 63 -4.15 20.56 -5.62
CA THR A 63 -5.13 21.57 -5.21
C THR A 63 -4.50 22.83 -4.61
N ALA A 64 -3.31 22.74 -4.02
CA ALA A 64 -2.62 23.87 -3.41
C ALA A 64 -2.11 24.90 -4.44
N GLY A 65 -1.88 24.47 -5.69
CA GLY A 65 -1.45 25.35 -6.78
C GLY A 65 -2.60 25.92 -7.63
N LEU A 66 -3.85 25.49 -7.37
CA LEU A 66 -5.01 25.96 -8.12
C LEU A 66 -5.63 27.18 -7.42
N PRO A 67 -5.97 28.26 -8.15
CA PRO A 67 -6.77 29.35 -7.60
C PRO A 67 -8.22 28.86 -7.45
N ILE A 68 -8.50 28.07 -6.42
CA ILE A 68 -9.84 27.55 -6.17
C ILE A 68 -10.68 28.69 -5.58
N PRO A 69 -11.76 29.13 -6.27
CA PRO A 69 -12.64 30.17 -5.76
C PRO A 69 -13.33 29.73 -4.45
N PRO A 70 -13.60 30.66 -3.51
CA PRO A 70 -14.31 30.33 -2.28
C PRO A 70 -15.66 29.65 -2.59
N GLY A 71 -15.90 28.46 -2.03
CA GLY A 71 -17.16 27.72 -2.17
C GLY A 71 -17.19 26.62 -3.24
N MET A 72 -16.12 26.43 -4.02
CA MET A 72 -16.06 25.33 -4.99
C MET A 72 -15.67 24.01 -4.30
N LYS A 73 -16.63 23.09 -4.14
CA LYS A 73 -16.35 21.70 -3.75
C LYS A 73 -15.78 20.96 -4.94
N LEU A 74 -14.58 20.44 -4.80
CA LEU A 74 -13.98 19.58 -5.80
C LEU A 74 -14.67 18.20 -5.80
N PRO A 75 -15.04 17.65 -6.97
CA PRO A 75 -15.77 16.39 -7.07
C PRO A 75 -14.80 15.21 -7.02
N PHE A 76 -14.24 14.93 -5.85
CA PHE A 76 -13.47 13.71 -5.61
C PHE A 76 -13.53 13.31 -4.14
#